data_AF-A0A1U7NP42-F1
#
_entry.id   AF-A0A1U7NP42-F1
#
_cell.length_a   1.000
_cell.length_b   1.000
_cell.length_c   1.000
_cell.angle_alpha   90.00
_cell.angle_beta   90.00
_cell.angle_gamma   90.00
#
_symmetry.space_group_name_H-M   'P 1'
#
loop_
_entity.id
_entity.type
_entity.pdbx_description
1 polymer ?
#
loop_
_entity_poly.entity_id
_entity_poly.type
_entity_poly.pdbx_seq_one_letter_code
_entity_poly.pdbx_strand_id
1 'polypeptide(L)'
;MSNILRITDTIPEGVVKEALESGTVEGVIVEEFPDADFIERVATLLRDYSVKHIVVDLKSITNSSHLIEAVTGLLLPMAEVVIPSIPEAEVLDRMSVTSDQDMEMAAKNIADHSGASVILFAKGIFAAKNLLYTSNQAIWFDKDLTSEEITKGLTENKPLTEIVA
;
A
#
# COMPACT_ATOMS: atom_id res chain seq x y z
N MET A 1 10.53 5.27 -19.31
CA MET A 1 9.22 4.83 -18.82
C MET A 1 9.51 4.09 -17.55
N SER A 2 8.90 4.46 -16.42
CA SER A 2 9.14 3.75 -15.17
C SER A 2 8.63 2.31 -15.32
N ASN A 3 9.44 1.32 -14.96
CA ASN A 3 9.07 -0.07 -15.13
C ASN A 3 8.44 -0.61 -13.84
N ILE A 4 7.12 -0.48 -13.75
CA ILE A 4 6.34 -0.85 -12.57
C ILE A 4 5.71 -2.23 -12.81
N LEU A 5 5.97 -3.17 -11.88
CA LEU A 5 5.36 -4.49 -11.90
C LEU A 5 4.11 -4.49 -11.00
N ARG A 6 2.97 -4.88 -11.55
CA ARG A 6 1.75 -5.15 -10.77
C ARG A 6 1.71 -6.64 -10.47
N ILE A 7 1.50 -6.99 -9.20
CA ILE A 7 1.37 -8.38 -8.75
C ILE A 7 -0.09 -8.62 -8.40
N THR A 8 -0.71 -9.52 -9.15
CA THR A 8 -2.11 -9.96 -9.03
C THR A 8 -2.15 -11.49 -8.90
N ASP A 9 -3.28 -12.05 -8.47
CA ASP A 9 -3.45 -13.49 -8.31
C ASP A 9 -3.37 -14.27 -9.64
N THR A 10 -3.59 -13.56 -10.74
CA THR A 10 -3.60 -14.05 -12.11
C THR A 10 -2.22 -14.13 -12.75
N ILE A 11 -1.20 -13.45 -12.20
CA ILE A 11 0.15 -13.45 -12.79
C ILE A 11 0.91 -14.67 -12.26
N PRO A 12 1.40 -15.57 -13.14
CA PRO A 12 2.18 -16.72 -12.69
C PRO A 12 3.45 -16.30 -11.96
N GLU A 13 3.77 -16.98 -10.86
CA GLU A 13 4.96 -16.69 -10.04
C GLU A 13 6.26 -16.64 -10.85
N GLY A 14 6.40 -17.53 -11.84
CA GLY A 14 7.57 -17.53 -12.74
C GLY A 14 7.73 -16.25 -13.56
N VAL A 15 6.62 -15.60 -13.93
CA VAL A 15 6.61 -14.32 -14.66
C VAL A 15 7.03 -13.19 -13.72
N VAL A 16 6.53 -13.18 -12.48
CA VAL A 16 6.95 -12.21 -11.45
C VAL A 16 8.46 -12.35 -11.20
N LYS A 17 8.93 -13.58 -11.04
CA LYS A 17 10.34 -13.89 -10.79
C LYS A 17 11.23 -13.43 -11.94
N GLU A 18 10.89 -13.77 -13.19
CA GLU A 18 11.66 -13.37 -14.37
C GLU A 18 11.73 -11.83 -14.50
N ALA A 19 10.61 -11.14 -14.23
CA ALA A 19 10.59 -9.67 -14.23
C ALA A 19 11.54 -9.09 -13.18
N LEU A 20 11.53 -9.61 -11.95
CA LEU A 20 12.43 -9.16 -10.89
C LEU A 20 13.91 -9.51 -11.18
N GLU A 21 14.18 -10.70 -11.72
CA GLU A 21 15.52 -11.16 -12.11
C GLU A 21 16.16 -10.30 -13.20
N SER A 22 15.35 -9.71 -14.08
CA SER A 22 15.85 -8.82 -15.12
C SER A 22 16.54 -7.57 -14.55
N GLY A 23 16.28 -7.21 -13.29
CA GLY A 23 16.78 -6.00 -12.64
C GLY A 23 16.20 -4.71 -13.22
N THR A 24 15.20 -4.81 -14.11
CA THR A 24 14.58 -3.64 -14.75
C THR A 24 13.39 -3.11 -13.98
N VAL A 25 12.83 -3.85 -13.03
CA VAL A 25 11.67 -3.43 -12.23
C VAL A 25 12.10 -2.39 -11.22
N GLU A 26 11.51 -1.21 -11.30
CA GLU A 26 11.85 -0.06 -10.45
C GLU A 26 10.89 0.06 -9.26
N GLY A 27 9.65 -0.42 -9.41
CA GLY A 27 8.66 -0.44 -8.35
C GLY A 27 7.64 -1.55 -8.53
N VAL A 28 7.01 -1.94 -7.42
CA VAL A 28 6.00 -2.99 -7.38
C VAL A 28 4.73 -2.48 -6.73
N ILE A 29 3.59 -2.88 -7.30
CA ILE A 29 2.27 -2.71 -6.70
C ILE A 29 1.72 -4.10 -6.37
N VAL A 30 1.32 -4.32 -5.11
CA VAL A 30 0.54 -5.48 -4.70
C VAL A 30 -0.87 -5.00 -4.37
N GLU A 31 -1.87 -5.50 -5.10
CA GLU A 31 -3.24 -4.98 -5.01
C GLU A 31 -4.33 -6.05 -4.93
N GLU A 32 -3.94 -7.32 -4.89
CA GLU A 32 -4.83 -8.47 -4.74
C GLU A 32 -4.30 -9.41 -3.66
N PHE A 33 -5.22 -9.99 -2.88
CA PHE A 33 -4.92 -10.78 -1.69
C PHE A 33 -5.86 -12.00 -1.62
N PRO A 34 -5.70 -13.00 -2.50
CA PRO A 34 -6.63 -14.14 -2.59
C PRO A 34 -6.59 -15.04 -1.33
N ASP A 35 -5.39 -15.28 -0.79
CA ASP A 35 -5.14 -16.12 0.37
C ASP A 35 -3.78 -15.79 1.01
N ALA A 36 -3.53 -16.34 2.21
CA ALA A 36 -2.28 -16.13 2.94
C ALA A 36 -1.06 -16.74 2.23
N ASP A 37 -1.23 -17.89 1.56
CA ASP A 37 -0.13 -18.54 0.83
C ASP A 37 0.40 -17.64 -0.30
N PHE A 38 -0.48 -16.90 -0.98
CA PHE A 38 -0.10 -15.88 -1.97
C PHE A 38 0.72 -14.76 -1.32
N ILE A 39 0.30 -14.23 -0.16
CA ILE A 39 1.06 -13.21 0.57
C ILE A 39 2.46 -13.71 0.92
N GLU A 40 2.56 -14.94 1.44
CA GLU A 40 3.84 -15.54 1.80
C GLU A 40 4.79 -15.65 0.60
N ARG A 41 4.29 -16.10 -0.55
CA ARG A 41 5.08 -16.20 -1.78
C ARG A 41 5.51 -14.82 -2.28
N VAL A 42 4.59 -13.85 -2.32
CA VAL A 42 4.90 -12.47 -2.76
C VAL A 42 5.92 -11.83 -1.82
N ALA A 43 5.72 -11.89 -0.50
CA ALA A 43 6.66 -11.34 0.48
C ALA A 43 8.05 -12.00 0.39
N THR A 44 8.11 -13.31 0.09
CA THR A 44 9.37 -14.01 -0.15
C THR A 44 10.08 -13.47 -1.39
N LEU A 45 9.39 -13.36 -2.53
CA LEU A 45 9.96 -12.81 -3.76
C LEU A 45 10.47 -11.38 -3.57
N LEU A 46 9.64 -10.49 -3.01
CA LEU A 46 10.01 -9.08 -2.84
C LEU A 46 11.28 -8.91 -1.97
N ARG A 47 11.46 -9.79 -0.99
CA ARG A 47 12.60 -9.81 -0.08
C ARG A 47 13.84 -10.38 -0.76
N ASP A 48 13.70 -11.51 -1.44
CA ASP A 48 14.82 -12.18 -2.14
C ASP A 48 15.42 -11.28 -3.22
N TYR A 49 14.59 -10.48 -3.90
CA TYR A 49 15.02 -9.53 -4.93
C TYR A 49 15.27 -8.10 -4.40
N SER A 50 15.14 -7.87 -3.10
CA SER A 50 15.38 -6.57 -2.46
C SER A 50 14.68 -5.40 -3.16
N VAL A 51 13.38 -5.58 -3.49
CA VAL A 51 12.59 -4.56 -4.17
C VAL A 51 12.51 -3.32 -3.31
N LYS A 52 12.90 -2.17 -3.88
CA LYS A 52 13.00 -0.91 -3.12
C LYS A 52 11.65 -0.21 -2.96
N HIS A 53 10.94 0.01 -4.06
CA HIS A 53 9.69 0.76 -4.07
C HIS A 53 8.51 -0.21 -4.09
N ILE A 54 7.92 -0.45 -2.92
CA ILE A 54 6.78 -1.36 -2.75
C ILE A 54 5.56 -0.56 -2.31
N VAL A 55 4.50 -0.60 -3.12
CA VAL A 55 3.19 -0.02 -2.80
C VAL A 55 2.18 -1.14 -2.59
N VAL A 56 1.53 -1.15 -1.43
CA VAL A 56 0.48 -2.12 -1.10
C VAL A 56 -0.88 -1.42 -1.11
N ASP A 57 -1.70 -1.75 -2.10
CA ASP A 57 -3.05 -1.21 -2.28
C ASP A 57 -4.08 -2.21 -1.73
N LEU A 58 -4.69 -1.88 -0.59
CA LEU A 58 -5.50 -2.82 0.18
C LEU A 58 -6.96 -2.93 -0.29
N LYS A 59 -7.36 -2.22 -1.33
CA LYS A 59 -8.77 -2.10 -1.79
C LYS A 59 -9.54 -3.42 -1.98
N SER A 60 -8.85 -4.55 -2.13
CA SER A 60 -9.46 -5.86 -2.37
C SER A 60 -9.39 -6.82 -1.16
N ILE A 61 -8.79 -6.40 -0.04
CA ILE A 61 -8.55 -7.32 1.09
C ILE A 61 -9.87 -7.71 1.74
N THR A 62 -10.00 -8.99 2.07
CA THR A 62 -11.18 -9.50 2.79
C THR A 62 -10.93 -9.48 4.29
N ASN A 63 -12.00 -9.33 5.07
CA ASN A 63 -11.92 -9.36 6.54
C ASN A 63 -11.82 -10.81 7.07
N SER A 64 -10.77 -11.51 6.64
CA SER A 64 -10.37 -12.83 7.15
C SER A 64 -9.19 -12.64 8.08
N SER A 65 -9.31 -13.09 9.34
CA SER A 65 -8.26 -12.90 10.35
C SER A 65 -6.89 -13.40 9.87
N HIS A 66 -6.87 -14.55 9.20
CA HIS A 66 -5.63 -15.15 8.70
C HIS A 66 -5.00 -14.32 7.57
N LEU A 67 -5.82 -13.74 6.69
CA LEU A 67 -5.33 -12.89 5.60
C LEU A 67 -4.80 -11.56 6.14
N ILE A 68 -5.51 -10.95 7.09
CA ILE A 68 -5.07 -9.72 7.76
C ILE A 68 -3.75 -9.96 8.49
N GLU A 69 -3.61 -11.07 9.21
CA GLU A 69 -2.36 -11.46 9.87
C GLU A 69 -1.20 -11.61 8.88
N ALA A 70 -1.43 -12.30 7.75
CA ALA A 70 -0.41 -12.46 6.72
C ALA A 70 0.02 -11.11 6.12
N VAL A 71 -0.93 -10.26 5.74
CA VAL A 71 -0.64 -8.93 5.15
C VAL A 71 0.09 -8.04 6.16
N THR A 72 -0.42 -7.93 7.39
CA THR A 72 0.18 -7.08 8.43
C THR A 72 1.53 -7.59 8.92
N GLY A 73 1.74 -8.90 8.99
CA GLY A 73 2.98 -9.49 9.50
C GLY A 73 4.08 -9.67 8.45
N LEU A 74 3.73 -9.83 7.17
CA LEU A 74 4.68 -10.16 6.12
C LEU A 74 4.85 -9.06 5.08
N LEU A 75 3.75 -8.45 4.64
CA LEU A 75 3.76 -7.55 3.49
C LEU A 75 3.89 -6.07 3.88
N LEU A 76 3.07 -5.60 4.83
CA LEU A 76 3.11 -4.20 5.27
C LEU A 76 4.49 -3.76 5.81
N PRO A 77 5.26 -4.59 6.55
CA PRO A 77 6.60 -4.21 7.02
C PRO A 77 7.61 -3.98 5.90
N MET A 78 7.30 -4.41 4.68
CA MET A 78 8.13 -4.22 3.48
C MET A 78 7.65 -3.05 2.63
N ALA A 79 6.45 -2.51 2.91
CA ALA A 79 5.86 -1.46 2.09
C ALA A 79 6.55 -0.11 2.34
N GLU A 80 6.75 0.65 1.27
CA GLU A 80 7.08 2.07 1.36
C GLU A 80 5.80 2.91 1.54
N VAL A 81 4.73 2.50 0.85
CA VAL A 81 3.40 3.10 0.96
C VAL A 81 2.33 2.02 1.09
N VAL A 82 1.42 2.22 2.04
CA VAL A 82 0.19 1.44 2.21
C VAL A 82 -0.99 2.32 1.83
N ILE A 83 -1.90 1.77 1.02
CA ILE A 83 -3.08 2.47 0.51
C ILE A 83 -4.34 1.72 0.94
N PRO A 84 -4.90 1.98 2.13
CA PRO A 84 -6.23 1.48 2.50
C PRO A 84 -7.32 2.43 1.99
N SER A 85 -8.53 1.92 1.76
CA SER A 85 -9.75 2.71 1.87
C SER A 85 -10.25 2.70 3.33
N ILE A 86 -11.31 3.47 3.61
CA ILE A 86 -11.84 3.61 4.97
C ILE A 86 -12.23 2.24 5.57
N PRO A 87 -13.03 1.37 4.92
CA PRO A 87 -13.31 0.03 5.43
C PRO A 87 -12.06 -0.81 5.75
N GLU A 88 -11.03 -0.75 4.91
CA GLU A 88 -9.80 -1.50 5.18
C GLU A 88 -9.02 -0.92 6.36
N ALA A 89 -8.99 0.40 6.51
CA ALA A 89 -8.36 1.07 7.63
C ALA A 89 -9.02 0.66 8.96
N GLU A 90 -10.36 0.60 8.98
CA GLU A 90 -11.11 0.13 10.14
C GLU A 90 -10.79 -1.33 10.49
N VAL A 91 -10.61 -2.19 9.48
CA VAL A 91 -10.23 -3.60 9.69
C VAL A 91 -8.81 -3.72 10.24
N LEU A 92 -7.86 -2.98 9.67
CA LEU A 92 -6.46 -3.00 10.09
C LEU A 92 -6.27 -2.47 11.51
N ASP A 93 -6.92 -1.35 11.83
CA ASP A 93 -6.72 -0.65 13.10
C ASP A 93 -7.76 -1.02 14.17
N ARG A 94 -8.77 -1.81 13.81
CA ARG A 94 -9.88 -2.24 14.69
C ARG A 94 -10.61 -1.08 15.36
N MET A 95 -10.66 0.07 14.68
CA MET A 95 -11.40 1.27 15.09
C MET A 95 -12.42 1.66 14.04
N SER A 96 -13.46 2.40 14.43
CA SER A 96 -14.37 3.03 13.47
C SER A 96 -13.83 4.39 13.03
N VAL A 97 -13.91 4.67 11.74
CA VAL A 97 -13.47 5.94 11.16
C VAL A 97 -14.71 6.71 10.75
N THR A 98 -15.06 7.73 11.54
CA THR A 98 -16.30 8.51 11.37
C THR A 98 -16.07 10.02 11.31
N SER A 99 -14.83 10.45 11.49
CA SER A 99 -14.41 11.84 11.43
C SER A 99 -13.00 11.98 10.84
N ASP A 100 -12.63 13.22 10.46
CA ASP A 100 -11.28 13.53 10.00
C ASP A 100 -10.21 13.18 11.05
N GLN A 101 -10.53 13.35 12.33
CA GLN A 101 -9.64 12.96 13.44
C GLN A 101 -9.45 11.45 13.53
N ASP A 102 -10.51 10.68 13.32
CA ASP A 102 -10.43 9.22 13.30
C ASP A 102 -9.58 8.75 12.11
N MET A 103 -9.72 9.41 10.96
CA MET A 103 -8.95 9.11 9.74
C MET A 103 -7.45 9.36 9.96
N GLU A 104 -7.09 10.48 10.61
CA GLU A 104 -5.70 10.74 11.03
C GLU A 104 -5.17 9.69 12.01
N MET A 105 -5.98 9.30 13.00
CA MET A 105 -5.59 8.31 14.00
C MET A 105 -5.38 6.92 13.37
N ALA A 106 -6.30 6.50 12.49
CA ALA A 106 -6.18 5.24 11.77
C ALA A 106 -4.93 5.23 10.87
N ALA A 107 -4.69 6.31 10.11
CA ALA A 107 -3.51 6.41 9.26
C ALA A 107 -2.21 6.38 10.09
N LYS A 108 -2.20 7.08 11.23
CA LYS A 108 -1.09 7.05 12.18
C LYS A 108 -0.82 5.64 12.68
N ASN A 109 -1.84 4.96 13.17
CA ASN A 109 -1.67 3.62 13.74
C ASN A 109 -1.17 2.63 12.68
N ILE A 110 -1.73 2.66 11.47
CA ILE A 110 -1.25 1.81 10.36
C ILE A 110 0.20 2.13 10.03
N ALA A 111 0.59 3.41 9.98
CA ALA A 111 1.97 3.82 9.74
C ALA A 111 2.93 3.35 10.86
N ASP A 112 2.53 3.47 12.12
CA ASP A 112 3.32 3.02 13.27
C ASP A 112 3.55 1.50 13.25
N HIS A 113 2.53 0.72 12.88
CA HIS A 113 2.62 -0.74 12.82
C HIS A 113 3.41 -1.26 11.61
N SER A 114 3.23 -0.63 10.44
CA SER A 114 3.88 -1.04 9.19
C SER A 114 5.28 -0.46 9.00
N GLY A 115 5.56 0.71 9.59
CA GLY A 115 6.73 1.52 9.26
C GLY A 115 6.63 2.27 7.93
N ALA A 116 5.52 2.12 7.21
CA ALA A 116 5.29 2.72 5.90
C ALA A 116 4.59 4.08 6.00
N SER A 117 4.61 4.84 4.91
CA SER A 117 3.68 5.96 4.77
C SER A 117 2.30 5.44 4.40
N VAL A 118 1.23 6.12 4.82
CA VAL A 118 -0.14 5.70 4.58
C VAL A 118 -0.89 6.74 3.75
N ILE A 119 -1.53 6.33 2.68
CA ILE A 119 -2.44 7.18 1.89
C ILE A 119 -3.86 6.63 2.01
N LEU A 120 -4.74 7.38 2.64
CA LEU A 120 -6.17 7.07 2.73
C LEU A 120 -6.94 7.92 1.71
N PHE A 121 -7.68 7.23 0.83
CA PHE A 121 -8.60 7.88 -0.10
C PHE A 121 -9.99 8.02 0.52
N ALA A 122 -10.43 9.26 0.74
CA ALA A 122 -11.76 9.57 1.26
C ALA A 122 -12.80 9.43 0.14
N LYS A 123 -13.28 8.21 -0.11
CA LYS A 123 -14.44 7.98 -0.97
C LYS A 123 -15.72 7.99 -0.15
N GLY A 124 -16.69 8.85 -0.49
CA GLY A 124 -18.04 8.83 0.11
C GLY A 124 -18.35 9.97 1.08
N ILE A 125 -18.55 9.63 2.37
CA ILE A 125 -19.27 10.46 3.37
C ILE A 125 -18.41 11.59 3.97
N PHE A 126 -17.09 11.52 3.79
CA PHE A 126 -16.16 12.56 4.24
C PHE A 126 -16.15 13.73 3.28
N ALA A 127 -15.86 14.93 3.79
CA ALA A 127 -15.74 16.14 2.99
C ALA A 127 -14.49 16.07 2.08
N ALA A 128 -14.59 15.34 0.96
CA ALA A 128 -13.74 15.34 -0.22
C ALA A 128 -12.19 15.26 -0.07
N LYS A 129 -11.63 15.07 1.12
CA LYS A 129 -10.17 15.20 1.33
C LYS A 129 -9.52 13.87 1.64
N ASN A 130 -8.55 13.51 0.81
CA ASN A 130 -7.64 12.40 1.03
C ASN A 130 -6.59 12.78 2.08
N LEU A 131 -5.99 11.77 2.72
CA LEU A 131 -4.97 11.96 3.75
C LEU A 131 -3.70 11.17 3.41
N LEU A 132 -2.56 11.85 3.45
CA LEU A 132 -1.23 11.26 3.51
C LEU A 132 -0.72 11.37 4.96
N TYR A 133 -0.38 10.24 5.57
CA TYR A 133 0.37 10.21 6.82
C TYR A 133 1.80 9.75 6.55
N THR A 134 2.77 10.62 6.80
CA THR A 134 4.20 10.32 6.60
C THR A 134 5.06 11.13 7.57
N SER A 135 6.19 10.59 8.01
CA SER A 135 7.14 11.30 8.89
C SER A 135 6.48 11.92 10.14
N ASN A 136 5.53 11.18 10.76
CA ASN A 136 4.71 11.63 11.88
C ASN A 136 3.86 12.89 11.62
N GLN A 137 3.44 13.12 10.38
CA GLN A 137 2.62 14.26 10.00
C GLN A 137 1.45 13.82 9.10
N ALA A 138 0.29 14.40 9.37
CA ALA A 138 -0.91 14.32 8.55
C ALA A 138 -0.92 15.45 7.49
N ILE A 139 -1.10 15.10 6.23
CA ILE A 139 -1.15 16.01 5.08
C ILE A 139 -2.42 15.72 4.30
N TRP A 140 -3.35 16.67 4.33
CA TRP A 140 -4.61 16.58 3.61
C TRP A 140 -4.46 17.08 2.18
N PHE A 141 -5.05 16.37 1.22
CA PHE A 141 -4.98 16.72 -0.19
C PHE A 141 -6.29 16.40 -0.93
N ASP A 142 -6.54 17.10 -2.03
CA ASP A 142 -7.76 17.01 -2.84
C ASP A 142 -7.38 16.69 -4.30
N LYS A 143 -6.78 15.50 -4.47
CA LYS A 143 -6.28 14.99 -5.74
C LYS A 143 -6.62 13.52 -5.85
N ASP A 144 -7.22 13.14 -6.97
CA ASP A 144 -7.35 11.73 -7.34
C ASP A 144 -5.99 11.21 -7.79
N LEU A 145 -5.53 10.14 -7.13
CA LEU A 145 -4.29 9.46 -7.46
C LEU A 145 -4.54 7.98 -7.59
N THR A 146 -3.82 7.36 -8.51
CA THR A 146 -3.75 5.91 -8.64
C THR A 146 -2.49 5.37 -7.96
N SER A 147 -2.53 4.11 -7.55
CA SER A 147 -1.36 3.38 -7.03
C SER A 147 -0.20 3.40 -8.04
N GLU A 148 -0.50 3.44 -9.34
CA GLU A 148 0.49 3.57 -10.41
C GLU A 148 1.18 4.93 -10.44
N GLU A 149 0.43 6.03 -10.31
CA GLU A 149 1.00 7.38 -10.25
C GLU A 149 1.85 7.58 -8.99
N ILE A 150 1.40 7.03 -7.85
CA ILE A 150 2.16 7.05 -6.60
C ILE A 150 3.47 6.29 -6.77
N THR A 151 3.41 5.05 -7.27
CA THR A 151 4.60 4.21 -7.48
C THR A 151 5.55 4.87 -8.46
N LYS A 152 5.05 5.46 -9.55
CA LYS A 152 5.87 6.21 -10.51
C LYS A 152 6.61 7.36 -9.83
N GLY A 153 5.92 8.16 -9.03
CA GLY A 153 6.55 9.25 -8.28
C GLY A 153 7.67 8.76 -7.36
N LEU A 154 7.46 7.65 -6.67
CA LEU A 154 8.48 7.02 -5.82
C LEU A 154 9.70 6.57 -6.62
N THR A 155 9.51 5.92 -7.77
CA THR A 155 10.62 5.51 -8.66
C THR A 155 11.41 6.69 -9.21
N GLU A 156 10.77 7.85 -9.36
CA GLU A 156 11.42 9.13 -9.73
C GLU A 156 12.10 9.82 -8.53
N ASN A 157 12.11 9.19 -7.35
CA ASN A 157 12.61 9.71 -6.07
C ASN A 157 11.95 11.04 -5.64
N LYS A 158 10.69 11.25 -6.02
CA LYS A 158 9.91 12.39 -5.55
C LYS A 158 9.46 12.15 -4.11
N PRO A 159 9.51 13.17 -3.22
CA PRO A 159 8.91 13.05 -1.91
C PRO A 159 7.40 12.88 -2.03
N LEU A 160 6.78 12.09 -1.14
CA LEU A 160 5.33 11.86 -1.14
C LEU A 160 4.53 13.16 -1.08
N THR A 161 5.05 14.17 -0.39
CA THR A 161 4.45 15.51 -0.32
C THR A 161 4.36 16.21 -1.68
N GLU A 162 5.28 15.94 -2.61
CA GLU A 162 5.22 16.44 -3.98
C GLU A 162 4.27 15.59 -4.84
N ILE A 163 4.20 14.28 -4.59
CA ILE A 163 3.31 13.36 -5.32
C ILE A 163 1.84 13.73 -5.07
N VAL A 164 1.50 14.05 -3.81
CA VAL A 164 0.12 14.40 -3.39
C VAL A 164 -0.24 15.87 -3.55
N ALA A 165 0.73 16.75 -3.85
CA ALA A 165 0.48 18.14 -4.19
C ALA A 165 -0.21 18.29 -5.57
#